data_AF-A0A2N4YYH1-F1
#
_entry.id   AF-A0A2N4YYH1-F1
#
_cell.length_a   1.000
_cell.length_b   1.000
_cell.length_c   1.000
_cell.angle_alpha   90.00
_cell.angle_beta   90.00
_cell.angle_gamma   90.00
#
_symmetry.space_group_name_H-M   'P 1'
#
loop_
_entity.id
_entity.type
_entity.pdbx_description
1 polymer ?
#
loop_
_entity_poly.entity_id
_entity_poly.type
_entity_poly.pdbx_seq_one_letter_code
_entity_poly.pdbx_strand_id
1 'polypeptide(L)'
;MSDEPLRPDPDRLLQHTAAPHRGKLKVFFGACAGVGKTWAMLAEAQRLRAQGLDILIGVAETHGRKETAAMLEGLSTLPPRRLAHRGRYVYEFDLDAALARRPALILVDELAHSNAPGSRHPKRWQDVDELLEAGIDVFTTVNVQHLESLNDVVSGITGVQVRETVPDPFFDAADDVVLVDLPPDDLRQRLNEGKVYIGGQAERAIENFFRKGNLIALRELALRRTADRVDEQMRAWRDRQGQEKVWHTRDAILLCIGHNTGSEKLVRAAARLAARLGSVWHA
;
A
#
# COMPACT_ATOMS: atom_id res chain seq x y z
N MET A 1 14.57 53.29 -31.10
CA MET A 1 14.29 51.88 -31.43
C MET A 1 13.72 51.27 -30.16
N SER A 2 12.42 51.06 -30.14
CA SER A 2 11.68 50.54 -28.99
C SER A 2 12.01 49.06 -28.81
N ASP A 3 12.58 48.73 -27.66
CA ASP A 3 12.89 47.37 -27.23
C ASP A 3 11.58 46.72 -26.75
N GLU A 4 10.86 46.10 -27.68
CA GLU A 4 9.62 45.39 -27.38
C GLU A 4 10.00 44.04 -26.75
N PRO A 5 9.60 43.77 -25.49
CA PRO A 5 10.00 42.53 -24.82
C PRO A 5 9.46 41.35 -25.61
N LEU A 6 10.38 40.47 -26.06
CA LEU A 6 10.07 39.27 -26.82
C LEU A 6 8.88 38.53 -26.18
N ARG A 7 7.77 38.46 -26.91
CA ARG A 7 6.59 37.69 -26.49
C ARG A 7 7.03 36.24 -26.27
N PRO A 8 6.87 35.67 -25.06
CA PRO A 8 7.26 34.29 -24.81
C PRO A 8 6.47 33.35 -25.73
N ASP A 9 7.18 32.38 -26.30
CA ASP A 9 6.65 31.40 -27.24
C ASP A 9 5.51 30.59 -26.56
N PRO A 10 4.26 30.67 -27.08
CA PRO A 10 3.12 29.92 -26.54
C PRO A 10 3.38 28.42 -26.47
N ASP A 11 4.17 27.87 -27.38
CA ASP A 11 4.46 26.44 -27.43
C ASP A 11 5.43 26.02 -26.31
N ARG A 12 6.34 26.93 -25.89
CA ARG A 12 7.17 26.71 -24.69
C ARG A 12 6.36 26.83 -23.40
N LEU A 13 5.38 27.72 -23.35
CA LEU A 13 4.45 27.80 -22.22
C LEU A 13 3.53 26.56 -22.16
N LEU A 14 3.15 26.01 -23.32
CA LEU A 14 2.40 24.75 -23.45
C LEU A 14 3.23 23.53 -23.04
N GLN A 15 4.53 23.49 -23.35
CA GLN A 15 5.45 22.44 -22.85
C GLN A 15 5.69 22.53 -21.33
N HIS A 16 5.52 23.71 -20.73
CA HIS A 16 5.49 23.91 -19.29
C HIS A 16 4.10 23.72 -18.66
N THR A 17 3.07 23.43 -19.46
CA THR A 17 1.77 23.03 -18.91
C THR A 17 1.88 21.57 -18.50
N ALA A 18 2.15 21.40 -17.21
CA ALA A 18 2.21 20.19 -16.40
C ALA A 18 1.85 18.89 -17.15
N ALA A 19 2.80 17.95 -17.18
CA ALA A 19 2.45 16.53 -17.27
C ALA A 19 1.25 16.28 -16.34
N PRO A 20 0.22 15.54 -16.80
CA PRO A 20 -1.00 15.34 -16.01
C PRO A 20 -0.60 14.95 -14.59
N HIS A 21 -1.08 15.74 -13.62
CA HIS A 21 -0.72 15.56 -12.22
C HIS A 21 -1.19 14.17 -11.80
N ARG A 22 -0.25 13.23 -11.62
CA ARG A 22 -0.55 11.91 -11.06
C ARG A 22 -1.07 12.09 -9.64
N GLY A 23 -2.17 11.43 -9.30
CA GLY A 23 -2.76 11.46 -7.97
C GLY A 23 -1.76 10.98 -6.91
N LYS A 24 -2.00 11.36 -5.66
CA LYS A 24 -1.16 11.00 -4.52
C LYS A 24 -1.66 9.73 -3.86
N LEU A 25 -0.73 8.84 -3.54
CA LEU A 25 -1.01 7.60 -2.83
C LEU A 25 -0.64 7.73 -1.36
N LYS A 26 -1.60 7.54 -0.46
CA LYS A 26 -1.37 7.40 0.98
C LYS A 26 -1.73 6.00 1.45
N VAL A 27 -0.75 5.33 2.07
CA VAL A 27 -0.89 3.95 2.54
C VAL A 27 -0.97 3.91 4.06
N PHE A 28 -2.05 3.36 4.59
CA PHE A 28 -2.16 3.00 6.01
C PHE A 28 -1.60 1.59 6.18
N PHE A 29 -0.37 1.52 6.67
CA PHE A 29 0.42 0.31 6.79
C PHE A 29 0.34 -0.28 8.19
N GLY A 30 0.34 -1.61 8.33
CA GLY A 30 0.31 -2.23 9.66
C GLY A 30 0.85 -3.65 9.70
N ALA A 31 1.09 -4.14 10.91
CA ALA A 31 1.66 -5.47 11.12
C ALA A 31 0.71 -6.60 10.69
N CYS A 32 -0.59 -6.44 10.90
CA CYS A 32 -1.59 -7.47 10.60
C CYS A 32 -3.03 -6.92 10.68
N ALA A 33 -4.01 -7.80 10.44
CA ALA A 33 -5.42 -7.48 10.66
C ALA A 33 -5.70 -7.13 12.13
N GLY A 34 -6.66 -6.22 12.37
CA GLY A 34 -7.08 -5.84 13.72
C GLY A 34 -6.32 -4.65 14.35
N VAL A 35 -5.18 -4.22 13.79
CA VAL A 35 -4.43 -3.05 14.32
C VAL A 35 -5.15 -1.71 14.13
N GLY A 36 -6.17 -1.65 13.25
CA GLY A 36 -7.01 -0.46 13.08
C GLY A 36 -6.82 0.33 11.78
N LYS A 37 -6.11 -0.20 10.77
CA LYS A 37 -5.81 0.50 9.51
C LYS A 37 -7.03 1.15 8.84
N THR A 38 -8.10 0.39 8.60
CA THR A 38 -9.35 0.90 8.00
C THR A 38 -9.97 2.02 8.83
N TRP A 39 -9.93 1.91 10.15
CA TRP A 39 -10.46 2.96 11.02
C TRP A 39 -9.62 4.23 10.93
N ALA A 40 -8.28 4.12 10.94
CA ALA A 40 -7.38 5.25 10.78
C ALA A 40 -7.56 5.94 9.41
N MET A 41 -7.71 5.14 8.34
CA MET A 41 -8.02 5.64 7.00
C MET A 41 -9.33 6.43 6.97
N LEU A 42 -10.39 5.89 7.55
CA LEU A 42 -11.69 6.55 7.62
C LEU A 42 -11.69 7.79 8.52
N ALA A 43 -10.93 7.77 9.61
CA ALA A 43 -10.77 8.93 10.50
C ALA A 43 -10.12 10.11 9.76
N GLU A 44 -9.08 9.85 8.99
CA GLU A 44 -8.45 10.88 8.16
C GLU A 44 -9.39 11.34 7.03
N ALA A 45 -10.12 10.42 6.40
CA ALA A 45 -11.12 10.77 5.39
C ALA A 45 -12.21 11.69 5.97
N GLN A 46 -12.77 11.38 7.13
CA GLN A 46 -13.76 12.24 7.78
C GLN A 46 -13.19 13.63 8.12
N ARG A 47 -11.92 13.71 8.55
CA ARG A 47 -11.24 14.98 8.79
C ARG A 47 -11.15 15.83 7.51
N LEU A 48 -10.78 15.22 6.38
CA LEU A 48 -10.68 15.90 5.09
C LEU A 48 -12.06 16.27 4.52
N ARG A 49 -13.07 15.43 4.71
CA ARG A 49 -14.46 15.74 4.36
C ARG A 49 -14.96 16.97 5.12
N ALA A 50 -14.66 17.07 6.42
CA ALA A 50 -15.02 18.24 7.23
C ALA A 50 -14.35 19.54 6.73
N GLN A 51 -13.27 19.43 5.95
CA GLN A 51 -12.59 20.54 5.27
C GLN A 51 -13.16 20.81 3.86
N GLY A 52 -14.19 20.07 3.43
CA GLY A 52 -14.87 20.25 2.16
C GLY A 52 -14.32 19.42 0.99
N LEU A 53 -13.44 18.45 1.24
CA LEU A 53 -12.90 17.60 0.17
C LEU A 53 -13.97 16.62 -0.36
N ASP A 54 -14.04 16.45 -1.68
CA ASP A 54 -14.90 15.45 -2.33
C ASP A 54 -14.28 14.05 -2.18
N ILE A 55 -14.85 13.26 -1.27
CA ILE A 55 -14.37 11.92 -0.92
C ILE A 55 -15.37 10.87 -1.35
N LEU A 56 -14.86 9.85 -2.03
CA LEU A 56 -15.60 8.67 -2.45
C LEU A 56 -15.06 7.43 -1.74
N ILE A 57 -15.93 6.58 -1.24
CA ILE A 57 -15.59 5.24 -0.80
C ILE A 57 -15.73 4.31 -2.00
N GLY A 58 -14.61 3.81 -2.52
CA GLY A 58 -14.60 2.75 -3.52
C GLY A 58 -14.82 1.39 -2.87
N VAL A 59 -14.01 1.07 -1.87
CA VAL A 59 -14.18 -0.12 -1.02
C VAL A 59 -13.62 0.15 0.38
N ALA A 60 -14.38 -0.22 1.41
CA ALA A 60 -13.98 -0.09 2.80
C ALA A 60 -14.48 -1.28 3.63
N GLU A 61 -13.55 -2.01 4.25
CA GLU A 61 -13.85 -3.26 4.94
C GLU A 61 -14.08 -3.04 6.45
N THR A 62 -15.34 -2.84 6.82
CA THR A 62 -15.71 -2.66 8.24
C THR A 62 -15.57 -3.96 9.03
N HIS A 63 -15.71 -5.10 8.35
CA HIS A 63 -15.76 -6.44 8.91
C HIS A 63 -16.70 -6.57 10.14
N GLY A 64 -17.88 -5.96 10.06
CA GLY A 64 -18.91 -6.04 11.11
C GLY A 64 -18.65 -5.18 12.35
N ARG A 65 -17.57 -4.38 12.38
CA ARG A 65 -17.27 -3.48 13.50
C ARG A 65 -18.14 -2.23 13.42
N LYS A 66 -19.09 -2.11 14.35
CA LYS A 66 -20.05 -0.98 14.43
C LYS A 66 -19.37 0.40 14.42
N GLU A 67 -18.31 0.55 15.21
CA GLU A 67 -17.55 1.81 15.27
C GLU A 67 -16.89 2.18 13.93
N THR A 68 -16.44 1.18 13.16
CA THR A 68 -15.86 1.42 11.83
C THR A 68 -16.96 1.70 10.80
N ALA A 69 -18.11 1.04 10.91
CA ALA A 69 -19.27 1.31 10.05
C ALA A 69 -19.83 2.72 10.26
N ALA A 70 -19.88 3.21 11.49
CA ALA A 70 -20.30 4.58 11.80
C ALA A 70 -19.41 5.63 11.10
N MET A 71 -18.13 5.33 10.89
CA MET A 71 -17.20 6.22 10.19
C MET A 71 -17.48 6.31 8.67
N LEU A 72 -18.32 5.44 8.10
CA LEU A 72 -18.79 5.55 6.72
C LEU A 72 -19.90 6.60 6.57
N GLU A 73 -20.58 6.97 7.66
CA GLU A 73 -21.76 7.82 7.61
C GLU A 73 -21.43 9.20 7.02
N GLY A 74 -22.21 9.56 6.01
CA GLY A 74 -22.09 10.82 5.27
C GLY A 74 -20.95 10.88 4.25
N LEU A 75 -20.14 9.82 4.09
CA LEU A 75 -19.24 9.69 2.96
C LEU A 75 -19.99 9.08 1.77
N SER A 76 -19.76 9.62 0.57
CA SER A 76 -20.34 9.06 -0.66
C SER A 76 -19.72 7.69 -0.90
N THR A 77 -20.55 6.66 -1.12
CA THR A 77 -20.08 5.29 -1.35
C THR A 77 -20.48 4.82 -2.74
N LEU A 78 -19.53 4.24 -3.45
CA LEU A 78 -19.75 3.70 -4.77
C LEU A 78 -20.36 2.28 -4.66
N PRO A 79 -21.47 1.99 -5.39
CA PRO A 79 -22.05 0.65 -5.37
C PRO A 79 -21.07 -0.38 -5.97
N PRO A 80 -20.88 -1.55 -5.34
CA PRO A 80 -19.96 -2.55 -5.88
C PRO A 80 -20.47 -3.14 -7.21
N ARG A 81 -19.54 -3.40 -8.12
CA ARG A 81 -19.82 -4.06 -9.39
C ARG A 81 -20.10 -5.54 -9.15
N ARG A 82 -21.21 -6.03 -9.71
CA ARG A 82 -21.60 -7.44 -9.61
C ARG A 82 -21.06 -8.23 -10.81
N LEU A 83 -20.20 -9.21 -10.55
CA LEU A 83 -19.60 -10.09 -11.55
C LEU A 83 -20.11 -11.52 -11.40
N ALA A 84 -20.42 -12.19 -12.51
CA ALA A 84 -20.80 -13.61 -12.51
C ALA A 84 -19.56 -14.49 -12.63
N HIS A 85 -19.30 -15.33 -11.63
CA HIS A 85 -18.16 -16.24 -11.60
C HIS A 85 -18.58 -17.64 -11.14
N ARG A 86 -18.38 -18.66 -11.98
CA ARG A 86 -18.69 -20.08 -11.67
C ARG A 86 -20.09 -20.30 -11.09
N GLY A 87 -21.10 -19.62 -11.64
CA GLY A 87 -22.50 -19.73 -11.21
C GLY A 87 -22.85 -19.00 -9.91
N ARG A 88 -21.93 -18.19 -9.35
CA ARG A 88 -22.18 -17.30 -8.21
C ARG A 88 -21.89 -15.86 -8.60
N TYR A 89 -22.51 -14.92 -7.88
CA TYR A 89 -22.16 -13.50 -8.01
C TYR A 89 -21.07 -13.14 -7.01
N VAL A 90 -20.06 -12.43 -7.48
CA VAL A 90 -19.00 -11.80 -6.69
C VAL A 90 -19.16 -10.29 -6.82
N TYR A 91 -18.91 -9.58 -5.73
CA TYR A 91 -18.97 -8.13 -5.68
C TYR A 91 -17.55 -7.59 -5.65
N GLU A 92 -17.24 -6.66 -6.54
CA GLU A 92 -15.92 -6.04 -6.67
C GLU A 92 -16.02 -4.53 -6.72
N PHE A 93 -14.88 -3.88 -6.48
CA PHE A 93 -14.75 -2.44 -6.70
C PHE A 93 -15.01 -2.08 -8.17
N ASP A 94 -15.87 -1.09 -8.42
CA ASP A 94 -16.16 -0.61 -9.77
C ASP A 94 -15.19 0.52 -10.16
N LEU A 95 -14.03 0.13 -10.69
CA LEU A 95 -13.01 1.06 -11.17
C LEU A 95 -13.55 2.00 -12.25
N ASP A 96 -14.35 1.49 -13.19
CA ASP A 96 -14.87 2.28 -14.31
C ASP A 96 -15.80 3.40 -13.82
N ALA A 97 -16.68 3.08 -12.86
CA ALA A 97 -17.55 4.06 -12.23
C ALA A 97 -16.77 5.09 -11.38
N ALA A 98 -15.70 4.66 -10.70
CA ALA A 98 -14.82 5.55 -9.94
C ALA A 98 -14.10 6.55 -10.85
N LEU A 99 -13.53 6.07 -11.96
CA LEU A 99 -12.88 6.90 -12.97
C LEU A 99 -13.86 7.88 -13.62
N ALA A 100 -15.10 7.45 -13.89
CA ALA A 100 -16.14 8.35 -14.42
C ALA A 100 -16.55 9.43 -13.41
N ARG A 101 -16.58 9.11 -12.11
CA ARG A 101 -16.97 10.05 -11.03
C ARG A 101 -15.90 11.10 -10.72
N ARG A 102 -14.62 10.80 -10.97
CA ARG A 102 -13.45 11.67 -10.72
C ARG A 102 -13.51 12.41 -9.37
N PRO A 103 -13.59 11.69 -8.23
CA PRO A 103 -13.53 12.34 -6.92
C PRO A 103 -12.15 12.97 -6.71
N ALA A 104 -12.04 13.90 -5.76
CA ALA A 104 -10.74 14.43 -5.35
C ALA A 104 -9.91 13.36 -4.62
N LEU A 105 -10.57 12.54 -3.79
CA LEU A 105 -9.97 11.43 -3.05
C LEU A 105 -10.89 10.21 -3.07
N ILE A 106 -10.32 9.02 -3.29
CA ILE A 106 -11.01 7.75 -3.16
C ILE A 106 -10.37 6.83 -2.11
N LEU A 107 -11.21 6.16 -1.31
CA LEU A 107 -10.77 5.15 -0.35
C LEU A 107 -10.88 3.76 -0.97
N VAL A 108 -9.77 3.02 -0.99
CA VAL A 108 -9.65 1.69 -1.57
C VAL A 108 -8.92 0.77 -0.59
N ASP A 109 -9.67 0.10 0.28
CA ASP A 109 -9.13 -0.82 1.27
C ASP A 109 -8.54 -2.11 0.64
N GLU A 110 -7.68 -2.80 1.40
CA GLU A 110 -7.03 -4.07 1.03
C GLU A 110 -6.23 -4.01 -0.28
N LEU A 111 -5.16 -3.21 -0.33
CA LEU A 111 -4.31 -3.02 -1.52
C LEU A 111 -3.84 -4.32 -2.18
N ALA A 112 -3.61 -5.35 -1.37
CA ALA A 112 -3.10 -6.64 -1.79
C ALA A 112 -4.16 -7.55 -2.46
N HIS A 113 -5.43 -7.18 -2.40
CA HIS A 113 -6.54 -8.00 -2.87
C HIS A 113 -6.36 -8.45 -4.32
N SER A 114 -6.73 -9.70 -4.58
CA SER A 114 -6.77 -10.28 -5.92
C SER A 114 -8.18 -10.15 -6.46
N ASN A 115 -8.34 -9.34 -7.50
CA ASN A 115 -9.64 -9.07 -8.08
C ASN A 115 -10.27 -10.33 -8.67
N ALA A 116 -11.60 -10.40 -8.61
CA ALA A 116 -12.35 -11.51 -9.19
C ALA A 116 -12.06 -11.71 -10.70
N PRO A 117 -12.06 -12.95 -11.22
CA PRO A 117 -11.88 -13.18 -12.65
C PRO A 117 -12.96 -12.49 -13.49
N GLY A 118 -12.54 -11.76 -14.51
CA GLY A 118 -13.39 -10.89 -15.32
C GLY A 118 -13.28 -9.41 -14.98
N SER A 119 -12.57 -9.05 -13.89
CA SER A 119 -12.11 -7.69 -13.64
C SER A 119 -11.07 -7.25 -14.67
N ARG A 120 -10.97 -5.93 -14.87
CA ARG A 120 -10.03 -5.31 -15.81
C ARG A 120 -8.57 -5.63 -15.45
N HIS A 121 -8.25 -5.51 -14.16
CA HIS A 121 -6.93 -5.84 -13.62
C HIS A 121 -7.03 -7.03 -12.67
N PRO A 122 -6.01 -7.91 -12.63
CA PRO A 122 -5.98 -9.04 -11.69
C PRO A 122 -5.71 -8.64 -10.23
N LYS A 123 -5.10 -7.47 -9.98
CA LYS A 123 -4.74 -7.02 -8.63
C LYS A 123 -5.29 -5.62 -8.35
N ARG A 124 -5.77 -5.40 -7.13
CA ARG A 124 -6.33 -4.10 -6.70
C ARG A 124 -5.30 -2.97 -6.75
N TRP A 125 -4.03 -3.25 -6.48
CA TRP A 125 -2.98 -2.22 -6.62
C TRP A 125 -2.85 -1.67 -8.05
N GLN A 126 -3.25 -2.43 -9.08
CA GLN A 126 -3.29 -1.95 -10.46
C GLN A 126 -4.52 -1.06 -10.72
N ASP A 127 -5.67 -1.36 -10.10
CA ASP A 127 -6.81 -0.43 -10.10
C ASP A 127 -6.42 0.89 -9.46
N VAL A 128 -5.70 0.82 -8.33
CA VAL A 128 -5.16 2.01 -7.64
C VAL A 128 -4.17 2.75 -8.53
N ASP A 129 -3.28 2.05 -9.24
CA ASP A 129 -2.34 2.68 -10.17
C ASP A 129 -3.06 3.48 -11.25
N GLU A 130 -4.11 2.91 -11.86
CA GLU A 130 -4.90 3.60 -12.88
C GLU A 130 -5.66 4.81 -12.32
N LEU A 131 -6.18 4.75 -11.09
CA LEU A 131 -6.78 5.90 -10.42
C LEU A 131 -5.77 7.04 -10.24
N LEU A 132 -4.54 6.70 -9.82
CA LEU A 132 -3.46 7.68 -9.66
C LEU A 132 -3.07 8.28 -11.03
N GLU A 133 -2.97 7.49 -12.09
CA GLU A 133 -2.71 7.99 -13.45
C GLU A 133 -3.81 8.96 -13.94
N ALA A 134 -5.07 8.74 -13.52
CA ALA A 134 -6.19 9.63 -13.81
C ALA A 134 -6.20 10.94 -12.98
N GLY A 135 -5.24 11.10 -12.06
CA GLY A 135 -5.10 12.26 -11.19
C GLY A 135 -5.99 12.23 -9.95
N ILE A 136 -6.48 11.05 -9.54
CA ILE A 136 -7.32 10.86 -8.36
C ILE A 136 -6.42 10.46 -7.19
N ASP A 137 -6.50 11.17 -6.07
CA ASP A 137 -5.77 10.77 -4.85
C ASP A 137 -6.38 9.49 -4.27
N VAL A 138 -5.55 8.59 -3.74
CA VAL A 138 -6.00 7.31 -3.20
C VAL A 138 -5.49 7.11 -1.78
N PHE A 139 -6.41 6.79 -0.86
CA PHE A 139 -6.08 6.20 0.43
C PHE A 139 -6.32 4.70 0.39
N THR A 140 -5.37 3.93 0.90
CA THR A 140 -5.46 2.47 0.92
C THR A 140 -4.89 1.88 2.20
N THR A 141 -5.14 0.59 2.44
CA THR A 141 -4.52 -0.12 3.56
C THR A 141 -3.83 -1.40 3.13
N VAL A 142 -2.73 -1.74 3.81
CA VAL A 142 -1.98 -2.97 3.54
C VAL A 142 -1.28 -3.47 4.80
N ASN A 143 -1.17 -4.79 4.94
CA ASN A 143 -0.37 -5.41 5.98
C ASN A 143 1.03 -5.77 5.48
N VAL A 144 2.02 -5.79 6.39
CA VAL A 144 3.42 -6.18 6.12
C VAL A 144 3.55 -7.54 5.41
N GLN A 145 2.66 -8.49 5.72
CA GLN A 145 2.67 -9.83 5.14
C GLN A 145 2.44 -9.88 3.64
N HIS A 146 1.87 -8.83 3.06
CA HIS A 146 1.55 -8.77 1.64
C HIS A 146 2.68 -8.15 0.80
N LEU A 147 3.73 -7.61 1.40
CA LEU A 147 4.88 -7.14 0.62
C LEU A 147 5.67 -8.34 0.10
N GLU A 148 5.95 -8.35 -1.21
CA GLU A 148 6.60 -9.48 -1.89
C GLU A 148 7.97 -9.82 -1.27
N SER A 149 8.76 -8.81 -0.95
CA SER A 149 10.08 -8.98 -0.32
C SER A 149 10.00 -9.60 1.08
N LEU A 150 8.86 -9.52 1.77
CA LEU A 150 8.68 -9.99 3.15
C LEU A 150 7.89 -11.30 3.24
N ASN A 151 7.30 -11.76 2.15
CA ASN A 151 6.43 -12.93 2.11
C ASN A 151 7.08 -14.19 2.72
N ASP A 152 8.30 -14.53 2.28
CA ASP A 152 9.03 -15.72 2.77
C ASP A 152 9.34 -15.64 4.27
N VAL A 153 9.67 -14.45 4.75
CA VAL A 153 10.02 -14.21 6.16
C VAL A 153 8.78 -14.37 7.02
N VAL A 154 7.67 -13.74 6.60
CA VAL A 154 6.39 -13.84 7.29
C VAL A 154 5.86 -15.27 7.27
N SER A 155 6.01 -15.99 6.16
CA SER A 155 5.62 -17.39 6.10
C SER A 155 6.47 -18.27 7.02
N GLY A 156 7.77 -18.00 7.12
CA GLY A 156 8.66 -18.69 8.06
C GLY A 156 8.31 -18.44 9.54
N ILE A 157 7.81 -17.24 9.87
CA ILE A 157 7.36 -16.88 11.23
C ILE A 157 6.01 -17.52 11.55
N THR A 158 5.04 -17.37 10.63
CA THR A 158 3.63 -17.69 10.92
C THR A 158 3.23 -19.11 10.53
N GLY A 159 4.00 -19.76 9.66
CA GLY A 159 3.64 -21.04 9.03
C GLY A 159 2.52 -20.90 7.98
N VAL A 160 2.07 -19.68 7.69
CA VAL A 160 0.99 -19.40 6.73
C VAL A 160 1.59 -18.87 5.43
N GLN A 161 1.15 -19.43 4.30
CA GLN A 161 1.54 -18.96 2.98
C GLN A 161 0.62 -17.82 2.55
N VAL A 162 1.19 -16.66 2.24
CA VAL A 162 0.44 -15.48 1.78
C VAL A 162 0.44 -15.46 0.26
N ARG A 163 -0.73 -15.64 -0.35
CA ARG A 163 -0.86 -15.67 -1.82
C ARG A 163 -1.07 -14.29 -2.44
N GLU A 164 -1.65 -13.39 -1.65
CA GLU A 164 -1.99 -12.05 -2.11
C GLU A 164 -0.86 -11.09 -1.77
N THR A 165 -0.23 -10.55 -2.81
CA THR A 165 0.95 -9.71 -2.67
C THR A 165 0.83 -8.36 -3.38
N VAL A 166 1.67 -7.42 -2.94
CA VAL A 166 1.90 -6.11 -3.54
C VAL A 166 3.41 -5.98 -3.81
N PRO A 167 3.82 -5.59 -5.02
CA PRO A 167 5.21 -5.34 -5.33
C PRO A 167 5.78 -4.20 -4.46
N ASP A 168 6.97 -4.43 -3.90
CA ASP A 168 7.68 -3.42 -3.11
C ASP A 168 7.83 -2.07 -3.84
N PRO A 169 8.18 -2.01 -5.15
CA PRO A 169 8.30 -0.74 -5.86
C PRO A 169 7.01 0.08 -5.89
N PHE A 170 5.84 -0.58 -5.92
CA PHE A 170 4.55 0.11 -5.88
C PHE A 170 4.31 0.73 -4.50
N PHE A 171 4.61 -0.01 -3.43
CA PHE A 171 4.54 0.50 -2.06
C PHE A 171 5.53 1.65 -1.83
N ASP A 172 6.76 1.54 -2.35
CA ASP A 172 7.81 2.54 -2.18
C ASP A 172 7.53 3.83 -2.96
N ALA A 173 6.75 3.75 -4.03
CA ALA A 173 6.28 4.90 -4.80
C ALA A 173 5.19 5.73 -4.07
N ALA A 174 4.60 5.23 -2.98
CA ALA A 174 3.55 5.95 -2.24
C ALA A 174 4.07 7.29 -1.68
N ASP A 175 3.30 8.37 -1.84
CA ASP A 175 3.66 9.70 -1.34
C ASP A 175 3.74 9.77 0.19
N ASP A 176 2.86 9.05 0.87
CA ASP A 176 2.79 9.00 2.34
C ASP A 176 2.50 7.57 2.83
N VAL A 177 3.20 7.15 3.88
CA VAL A 177 3.02 5.85 4.53
C VAL A 177 2.83 6.07 6.01
N VAL A 178 1.62 5.81 6.51
CA VAL A 178 1.27 5.94 7.91
C VAL A 178 1.27 4.57 8.56
N LEU A 179 2.18 4.36 9.52
CA LEU A 179 2.19 3.15 10.32
C LEU A 179 1.07 3.20 11.37
N VAL A 180 0.17 2.21 11.30
CA VAL A 180 -0.87 1.96 12.29
C VAL A 180 -0.43 0.77 13.14
N ASP A 181 -0.08 1.08 14.38
CA ASP A 181 0.53 0.14 15.31
C ASP A 181 -0.38 -0.14 16.52
N LEU A 182 -0.29 -1.37 17.04
CA LEU A 182 -1.03 -1.80 18.23
C LEU A 182 -0.18 -2.83 18.99
N PRO A 183 -0.06 -2.73 20.33
CA PRO A 183 0.63 -3.73 21.12
C PRO A 183 0.07 -5.15 20.88
N PRO A 184 0.94 -6.19 20.84
CA PRO A 184 0.50 -7.56 20.63
C PRO A 184 -0.53 -8.06 21.66
N ASP A 185 -0.41 -7.64 22.92
CA ASP A 185 -1.34 -8.05 23.97
C ASP A 185 -2.74 -7.45 23.74
N ASP A 186 -2.82 -6.17 23.37
CA ASP A 186 -4.07 -5.49 23.01
C ASP A 186 -4.72 -6.13 21.77
N LEU A 187 -3.92 -6.49 20.77
CA LEU A 187 -4.44 -7.15 19.57
C LEU A 187 -5.02 -8.53 19.91
N ARG A 188 -4.37 -9.29 20.80
CA ARG A 188 -4.89 -10.58 21.28
C ARG A 188 -6.16 -10.40 22.11
N GLN A 189 -6.23 -9.35 22.92
CA GLN A 189 -7.46 -9.02 23.63
C GLN A 189 -8.60 -8.74 22.64
N ARG A 190 -8.37 -7.92 21.61
CA ARG A 190 -9.37 -7.65 20.57
C ARG A 190 -9.81 -8.91 19.83
N LEU A 191 -8.88 -9.84 19.57
CA LEU A 191 -9.19 -11.14 18.98
C LEU A 191 -10.13 -11.94 19.89
N ASN A 192 -9.81 -12.05 21.18
CA ASN A 192 -10.63 -12.77 22.17
C ASN A 192 -12.02 -12.14 22.34
N GLU A 193 -12.13 -10.82 22.16
CA GLU A 193 -13.39 -10.07 22.20
C GLU A 193 -14.19 -10.17 20.87
N GLY A 194 -13.69 -10.88 19.86
CA GLY A 194 -14.34 -11.00 18.55
C GLY A 194 -14.29 -9.72 17.72
N LYS A 195 -13.43 -8.76 18.07
CA LYS A 195 -13.26 -7.46 17.39
C LYS A 195 -12.27 -7.51 16.23
N VAL A 196 -11.68 -8.65 15.95
CA VAL A 196 -10.79 -8.90 14.80
C VAL A 196 -11.48 -9.91 13.90
N TYR A 197 -11.78 -9.50 12.67
CA TYR A 197 -12.31 -10.41 11.67
C TYR A 197 -11.21 -11.26 11.08
N ILE A 198 -11.58 -12.49 10.83
CA ILE A 198 -10.69 -13.52 10.35
C ILE A 198 -11.50 -14.27 9.31
N GLY A 199 -11.48 -13.75 8.09
CA GLY A 199 -12.19 -14.37 6.96
C GLY A 199 -11.81 -15.84 6.84
N GLY A 200 -12.71 -16.65 6.29
CA GLY A 200 -12.85 -18.13 6.37
C GLY A 200 -11.60 -19.05 6.26
N GLN A 201 -10.54 -18.71 6.98
CA GLN A 201 -9.34 -19.48 7.21
C GLN A 201 -9.65 -20.51 8.30
N ALA A 202 -8.94 -21.64 8.27
CA ALA A 202 -9.06 -22.64 9.31
C ALA A 202 -8.69 -22.04 10.67
N GLU A 203 -9.53 -22.24 11.70
CA GLU A 203 -9.32 -21.73 13.07
C GLU A 203 -7.89 -21.98 13.59
N ARG A 204 -7.29 -23.13 13.25
CA ARG A 204 -5.91 -23.46 13.63
C ARG A 204 -4.85 -22.58 12.98
N ALA A 205 -5.04 -22.17 11.72
CA ALA A 205 -4.12 -21.28 11.02
C ALA A 205 -4.13 -19.88 11.66
N ILE A 206 -5.32 -19.46 12.08
CA ILE A 206 -5.57 -18.21 12.78
C ILE A 206 -4.90 -18.22 14.15
N GLU A 207 -5.16 -19.23 14.98
CA GLU A 207 -4.56 -19.36 16.31
C GLU A 207 -3.04 -19.33 16.26
N ASN A 208 -2.46 -19.99 15.24
CA ASN A 208 -1.02 -19.96 15.02
C ASN A 208 -0.53 -18.57 14.58
N PHE A 209 -1.23 -17.90 13.68
CA PHE A 209 -0.87 -16.56 13.22
C PHE A 209 -0.86 -15.54 14.38
N PHE A 210 -1.87 -15.57 15.25
CA PHE A 210 -2.04 -14.61 16.36
C PHE A 210 -1.31 -14.99 17.66
N ARG A 211 -0.33 -15.90 17.60
CA ARG A 211 0.58 -16.14 18.73
C ARG A 211 1.39 -14.87 19.03
N LYS A 212 1.60 -14.58 20.32
CA LYS A 212 2.33 -13.37 20.78
C LYS A 212 3.69 -13.19 20.08
N GLY A 213 4.48 -14.26 19.96
CA GLY A 213 5.78 -14.22 19.28
C GLY A 213 5.67 -13.81 17.81
N ASN A 214 4.67 -14.32 17.09
CA ASN A 214 4.43 -13.98 15.69
C ASN A 214 4.02 -12.52 15.54
N LEU A 215 3.11 -12.04 16.40
CA LEU A 215 2.67 -10.65 16.39
C LEU A 215 3.81 -9.67 16.70
N ILE A 216 4.72 -10.01 17.63
CA ILE A 216 5.93 -9.22 17.92
C ILE A 216 6.81 -9.14 16.66
N ALA A 217 7.06 -10.27 16.01
CA ALA A 217 7.91 -10.32 14.83
C ALA A 217 7.29 -9.54 13.64
N LEU A 218 5.99 -9.67 13.40
CA LEU A 218 5.29 -8.90 12.36
C LEU A 218 5.32 -7.40 12.66
N ARG A 219 5.17 -7.00 13.92
CA ARG A 219 5.29 -5.61 14.35
C ARG A 219 6.69 -5.06 14.12
N GLU A 220 7.73 -5.83 14.44
CA GLU A 220 9.12 -5.48 14.13
C GLU A 220 9.33 -5.28 12.63
N LEU A 221 8.82 -6.20 11.80
CA LEU A 221 8.91 -6.08 10.33
C LEU A 221 8.20 -4.83 9.81
N ALA A 222 7.02 -4.50 10.33
CA ALA A 222 6.28 -3.31 9.92
C ALA A 222 7.01 -2.01 10.32
N LEU A 223 7.54 -1.95 11.54
CA LEU A 223 8.34 -0.82 12.02
C LEU A 223 9.60 -0.64 11.17
N ARG A 224 10.34 -1.73 10.93
CA ARG A 224 11.57 -1.69 10.11
C ARG A 224 11.28 -1.22 8.69
N ARG A 225 10.24 -1.78 8.05
CA ARG A 225 9.89 -1.39 6.67
C ARG A 225 9.47 0.08 6.58
N THR A 226 8.79 0.60 7.60
CA THR A 226 8.45 2.03 7.67
C THR A 226 9.70 2.89 7.82
N ALA A 227 10.67 2.47 8.66
CA ALA A 227 11.93 3.17 8.82
C ALA A 227 12.75 3.19 7.51
N ASP A 228 12.86 2.04 6.82
CA ASP A 228 13.57 1.93 5.54
C ASP A 228 13.00 2.92 4.50
N ARG A 229 11.67 3.06 4.46
CA ARG A 229 10.97 4.01 3.57
C ARG A 229 11.30 5.46 3.91
N VAL A 230 11.32 5.83 5.19
CA VAL A 230 11.68 7.18 5.65
C VAL A 230 13.12 7.52 5.26
N ASP A 231 14.04 6.56 5.40
CA ASP A 231 15.44 6.74 5.01
C ASP A 231 15.60 6.96 3.49
N GLU A 232 14.80 6.28 2.67
CA GLU A 232 14.76 6.52 1.23
C GLU A 232 14.20 7.91 0.87
N GLN A 233 13.16 8.39 1.55
CA GLN A 233 12.65 9.75 1.35
C GLN A 233 13.71 10.80 1.71
N MET A 234 14.42 10.59 2.83
CA MET A 234 15.52 11.47 3.25
C MET A 234 16.66 11.48 2.23
N ARG A 235 17.04 10.32 1.68
CA ARG A 235 18.03 10.22 0.59
C ARG A 235 17.58 10.97 -0.66
N ALA A 236 16.36 10.74 -1.13
CA ALA A 236 15.80 11.41 -2.31
C ALA A 236 15.62 12.93 -2.13
N TRP A 237 15.43 13.41 -0.89
CA TRP A 237 15.40 14.82 -0.58
C TRP A 237 16.81 15.44 -0.61
N ARG A 238 17.81 14.76 -0.02
CA ARG A 238 19.22 15.20 -0.04
C ARG A 238 19.80 15.26 -1.46
N ASP A 239 19.52 14.25 -2.28
CA ASP A 239 20.01 14.19 -3.67
C ASP A 239 19.46 15.35 -4.52
N ARG A 240 18.24 15.82 -4.23
CA ARG A 240 17.62 16.97 -4.91
C ARG A 240 18.19 18.33 -4.48
N GLN A 241 18.77 18.43 -3.28
CA GLN A 241 19.33 19.69 -2.77
C GLN A 241 20.82 19.89 -3.11
N GLY A 242 21.45 18.96 -3.83
CA GLY A 242 22.78 19.16 -4.40
C GLY A 242 23.89 19.45 -3.37
N GLN A 243 23.75 19.01 -2.12
CA GLN A 243 24.73 19.23 -1.07
C GLN A 243 25.35 17.92 -0.55
N GLU A 244 26.66 17.85 -0.76
CA GLU A 244 27.66 16.89 -0.33
C GLU A 244 27.75 15.54 -1.07
N LYS A 245 28.76 15.47 -1.96
CA LYS A 245 29.39 14.20 -2.38
C LYS A 245 30.06 13.56 -1.17
N VAL A 246 29.31 12.78 -0.41
CA VAL A 246 29.94 11.85 0.54
C VAL A 246 30.53 10.70 -0.27
N TRP A 247 31.85 10.60 -0.27
CA TRP A 247 32.57 9.43 -0.74
C TRP A 247 32.20 8.25 0.17
N HIS A 248 31.14 7.51 -0.19
CA HIS A 248 30.96 6.17 0.30
C HIS A 248 31.70 5.24 -0.66
N THR A 249 32.79 4.62 -0.19
CA THR A 249 33.29 3.37 -0.73
C THR A 249 32.09 2.42 -0.74
N ARG A 250 31.42 2.27 -1.89
CA ARG A 250 30.19 1.49 -1.99
C ARG A 250 30.58 0.02 -1.90
N ASP A 251 30.24 -0.60 -0.77
CA ASP A 251 30.15 -2.05 -0.71
C ASP A 251 29.07 -2.51 -1.71
N ALA A 252 29.34 -3.60 -2.41
CA ALA A 252 28.42 -4.19 -3.39
C ALA A 252 28.19 -5.65 -3.04
N ILE A 253 26.95 -6.09 -3.11
CA ILE A 253 26.57 -7.47 -2.82
C ILE A 253 26.44 -8.22 -4.15
N LEU A 254 27.28 -9.22 -4.36
CA LEU A 254 27.15 -10.14 -5.48
C LEU A 254 26.47 -11.44 -5.00
N LEU A 255 25.29 -11.73 -5.54
CA LEU A 255 24.58 -12.98 -5.30
C LEU A 255 24.88 -13.97 -6.42
N CYS A 256 25.70 -14.98 -6.16
CA CYS A 256 25.95 -16.03 -7.14
C CYS A 256 24.80 -17.06 -7.13
N ILE A 257 24.01 -17.12 -8.20
CA ILE A 257 22.95 -18.12 -8.41
C ILE A 257 23.34 -19.11 -9.52
N GLY A 258 22.99 -20.38 -9.33
CA GLY A 258 23.15 -21.42 -10.36
C GLY A 258 21.98 -21.48 -11.34
N HIS A 259 22.11 -22.27 -12.41
CA HIS A 259 21.11 -22.46 -13.47
C HIS A 259 19.77 -23.13 -13.03
N ASN A 260 19.59 -23.37 -11.74
CA ASN A 260 18.46 -24.11 -11.21
C ASN A 260 17.28 -23.16 -10.94
N THR A 261 16.06 -23.62 -11.20
CA THR A 261 14.83 -22.90 -10.81
C THR A 261 14.69 -22.87 -9.28
N GLY A 262 14.30 -21.74 -8.69
CA GLY A 262 14.05 -21.61 -7.24
C GLY A 262 14.91 -20.59 -6.48
N SER A 263 15.75 -19.81 -7.17
CA SER A 263 16.64 -18.82 -6.55
C SER A 263 15.94 -17.54 -6.06
N GLU A 264 14.63 -17.41 -6.23
CA GLU A 264 13.88 -16.20 -5.86
C GLU A 264 14.04 -15.82 -4.38
N LYS A 265 14.09 -16.81 -3.49
CA LYS A 265 14.30 -16.56 -2.05
C LYS A 265 15.68 -15.96 -1.77
N LEU A 266 16.70 -16.41 -2.52
CA LEU A 266 18.06 -15.87 -2.43
C LEU A 266 18.12 -14.45 -3.00
N VAL A 267 17.45 -14.21 -4.14
CA VAL A 267 17.30 -12.89 -4.74
C VAL A 267 16.65 -11.91 -3.77
N ARG A 268 15.52 -12.28 -3.17
CA ARG A 268 14.84 -11.46 -2.14
C ARG A 268 15.75 -11.23 -0.92
N ALA A 269 16.55 -12.22 -0.52
CA ALA A 269 17.50 -12.06 0.60
C ALA A 269 18.65 -11.09 0.29
N ALA A 270 19.24 -11.17 -0.90
CA ALA A 270 20.30 -10.26 -1.33
C ALA A 270 19.78 -8.82 -1.45
N ALA A 271 18.60 -8.62 -2.05
CA ALA A 271 17.96 -7.31 -2.15
C ALA A 271 17.73 -6.67 -0.77
N ARG A 272 17.23 -7.44 0.21
CA ARG A 272 17.05 -6.96 1.60
C ARG A 272 18.37 -6.61 2.28
N LEU A 273 19.41 -7.43 2.10
CA LEU A 273 20.73 -7.18 2.68
C LEU A 273 21.36 -5.91 2.08
N ALA A 274 21.18 -5.70 0.78
CA ALA A 274 21.66 -4.54 0.05
C ALA A 274 20.98 -3.26 0.53
N ALA A 275 19.64 -3.28 0.65
CA ALA A 275 18.86 -2.19 1.20
C ALA A 275 19.33 -1.83 2.63
N ARG A 276 19.54 -2.84 3.49
CA ARG A 276 20.02 -2.66 4.88
C ARG A 276 21.40 -2.00 4.96
N LEU A 277 22.29 -2.32 4.02
CA LEU A 277 23.66 -1.80 4.00
C LEU A 277 23.80 -0.53 3.15
N GLY A 278 22.72 -0.01 2.56
CA GLY A 278 22.80 1.10 1.61
C GLY A 278 23.69 0.79 0.39
N SER A 279 23.76 -0.49 0.01
CA SER A 279 24.68 -1.05 -0.98
C SER A 279 23.96 -1.43 -2.26
N VAL A 280 24.69 -1.46 -3.38
CA VAL A 280 24.15 -1.95 -4.67
C VAL A 280 24.28 -3.47 -4.70
N TRP A 281 23.34 -4.19 -5.32
CA TRP A 281 23.45 -5.64 -5.49
C TRP A 281 23.32 -6.11 -6.94
N HIS A 282 23.94 -7.24 -7.22
CA HIS A 282 23.99 -7.93 -8.51
C HIS A 282 23.65 -9.41 -8.30
N ALA A 283 23.05 -10.06 -9.29
CA ALA A 283 22.81 -11.52 -9.31
C ALA A 283 23.25 -12.14 -10.64
#